data_AF-A0A530M1P8-F1
#
_entry.id   AF-A0A530M1P8-F1
#
_cell.length_a   1.000
_cell.length_b   1.000
_cell.length_c   1.000
_cell.angle_alpha   90.00
_cell.angle_beta   90.00
_cell.angle_gamma   90.00
#
_symmetry.space_group_name_H-M   'P 1'
#
loop_
_entity.id
_entity.type
_entity.pdbx_description
1 polymer ?
#
loop_
_entity_poly.entity_id
_entity_poly.type
_entity_poly.pdbx_seq_one_letter_code
_entity_poly.pdbx_strand_id
1 'polypeptide(L)' 'MTKDMPIVVGTFLERLSESVDETDFREALTSAALGLDLLKFAYLSLPLQPSGEPRLISNYPPPWT' A
#
# COMPACT_ATOMS: atom_id res chain seq x y z
N MET A 1 2.58 -16.44 12.92
CA MET A 1 2.09 -15.04 12.93
C MET A 1 2.91 -14.28 13.95
N THR A 2 3.63 -13.27 13.50
CA THR A 2 4.33 -12.30 14.36
C THR A 2 3.29 -11.68 15.30
N LYS A 3 3.61 -11.59 16.61
CA LYS A 3 2.69 -11.06 17.63
C LYS A 3 2.20 -9.63 17.32
N ASP A 4 2.94 -8.92 16.48
CA ASP A 4 2.73 -7.52 16.14
C ASP A 4 1.83 -7.30 14.92
N MET A 5 1.43 -8.37 14.21
CA MET A 5 0.58 -8.25 13.02
C MET A 5 -0.73 -7.45 13.25
N PRO A 6 -1.47 -7.64 14.36
CA PRO A 6 -2.67 -6.83 14.62
C PRO A 6 -2.35 -5.34 14.78
N ILE A 7 -1.19 -5.00 15.34
CA ILE A 7 -0.74 -3.60 15.52
C ILE A 7 -0.43 -2.99 14.15
N VAL A 8 0.33 -3.69 13.31
CA VAL A 8 0.67 -3.22 11.96
C VAL A 8 -0.57 -2.96 11.11
N VAL A 9 -1.54 -3.88 11.14
CA VAL A 9 -2.80 -3.71 10.41
C VAL A 9 -3.62 -2.55 10.98
N GLY A 10 -3.71 -2.44 12.31
CA GLY A 10 -4.42 -1.33 12.97
C GLY A 10 -3.86 0.03 12.59
N THR A 11 -2.54 0.21 12.71
CA THR A 11 -1.86 1.47 12.33
C THR A 11 -2.00 1.76 10.84
N PHE A 12 -1.97 0.75 9.97
CA PHE A 12 -2.22 0.93 8.55
C PHE A 12 -3.63 1.48 8.28
N LEU A 13 -4.67 0.89 8.90
CA LEU A 13 -6.06 1.34 8.73
C LEU A 13 -6.30 2.75 9.25
N GLU A 14 -5.68 3.09 10.38
CA GLU A 14 -5.74 4.46 10.95
C GLU A 14 -5.14 5.47 9.96
N ARG A 15 -3.92 5.26 9.48
CA ARG A 15 -3.28 6.13 8.49
C ARG A 15 -4.04 6.19 7.17
N LEU A 16 -4.60 5.06 6.73
CA LEU A 16 -5.42 5.02 5.51
C LEU A 16 -6.68 5.87 5.68
N SER A 17 -7.30 5.89 6.86
CA SER A 17 -8.50 6.69 7.12
C SER A 17 -8.23 8.21 7.12
N GLU A 18 -7.01 8.60 7.44
CA GLU A 18 -6.54 9.99 7.44
C GLU A 18 -5.97 10.44 6.08
N SER A 19 -5.75 9.51 5.15
CA SER A 19 -5.14 9.78 3.85
C SER A 19 -6.05 10.62 2.96
N VAL A 20 -5.50 11.68 2.37
CA VAL A 20 -6.21 12.60 1.48
C VAL A 20 -5.88 12.31 0.01
N ASP A 21 -4.67 11.83 -0.27
CA ASP A 21 -4.21 11.54 -1.64
C ASP A 21 -3.40 10.24 -1.79
N GLU A 22 -2.91 9.98 -3.01
CA GLU A 22 -2.10 8.79 -3.32
C GLU A 22 -0.76 8.77 -2.58
N THR A 23 -0.18 9.93 -2.29
CA THR A 23 1.09 10.04 -1.57
C THR A 23 0.90 9.55 -0.14
N ASP A 24 -0.15 10.02 0.54
CA ASP A 24 -0.49 9.56 1.89
C ASP A 24 -0.71 8.04 1.92
N PHE A 25 -1.44 7.52 0.93
CA PHE A 25 -1.69 6.08 0.82
C PHE A 25 -0.40 5.27 0.57
N ARG A 26 0.50 5.78 -0.29
CA ARG A 26 1.81 5.18 -0.54
C ARG A 26 2.68 5.15 0.71
N GLU A 27 2.63 6.20 1.53
CA GLU A 27 3.33 6.27 2.81
C GLU A 27 2.75 5.28 3.83
N ALA A 28 1.41 5.15 3.89
CA ALA A 28 0.75 4.16 4.73
C ALA A 28 1.16 2.72 4.35
N LEU A 29 1.18 2.39 3.06
CA LEU A 29 1.67 1.10 2.55
C LEU A 29 3.15 0.88 2.86
N THR A 30 3.98 1.92 2.73
CA THR A 30 5.42 1.84 3.06
C THR A 30 5.61 1.52 4.54
N SER A 31 4.89 2.20 5.44
CA SER A 31 4.97 1.95 6.88
C SER A 31 4.48 0.54 7.24
N ALA A 32 3.41 0.07 6.61
CA ALA A 32 2.91 -1.29 6.84
C ALA A 32 3.89 -2.34 6.33
N ALA A 33 4.49 -2.15 5.15
CA ALA A 33 5.50 -3.03 4.60
C ALA A 33 6.72 -3.15 5.52
N LEU A 34 7.22 -2.03 6.05
CA LEU A 34 8.31 -2.02 7.04
C LEU A 34 7.94 -2.79 8.32
N GLY A 35 6.72 -2.61 8.84
CA GLY A 35 6.23 -3.35 10.02
C GLY A 35 6.06 -4.86 9.79
N LEU A 36 6.01 -5.30 8.53
CA LEU A 36 5.96 -6.70 8.12
C LEU A 36 7.33 -7.24 7.65
N ASP A 37 8.41 -6.46 7.83
CA ASP A 37 9.75 -6.77 7.32
C ASP A 37 9.79 -6.99 5.78
N LEU A 38 8.91 -6.32 5.04
CA LEU A 38 8.83 -6.37 3.59
C LEU A 38 9.57 -5.17 2.98
N LEU A 39 10.56 -5.46 2.13
CA LEU A 39 11.33 -4.44 1.42
C LEU A 39 10.57 -3.83 0.23
N LYS A 40 9.62 -4.59 -0.34
CA LYS A 40 8.90 -4.22 -1.57
C LYS A 40 7.40 -4.46 -1.44
N PHE A 41 6.61 -3.60 -2.08
CA PHE A 41 5.17 -3.75 -2.20
C PHE A 41 4.66 -3.24 -3.55
N ALA A 42 3.49 -3.73 -3.92
CA ALA A 42 2.68 -3.19 -5.00
C ALA A 42 1.20 -3.29 -4.61
N TYR A 43 0.45 -2.23 -4.87
CA TYR A 43 -0.99 -2.16 -4.81
C TYR A 43 -1.51 -1.87 -6.22
N LEU A 44 -2.26 -2.82 -6.78
CA LEU A 44 -2.90 -2.72 -8.08
C LEU A 44 -4.41 -2.61 -7.86
N SER A 45 -4.99 -1.50 -8.31
CA SER A 45 -6.43 -1.33 -8.38
C SER A 45 -6.88 -1.38 -9.83
N LEU A 46 -7.79 -2.31 -10.11
CA LEU A 46 -8.39 -2.45 -11.42
C LEU A 46 -9.65 -1.59 -11.50
N PRO A 47 -9.85 -0.87 -12.60
CA PRO A 47 -11.06 -0.09 -12.81
C PRO A 47 -12.24 -1.04 -12.98
N LEU A 48 -13.42 -0.60 -12.52
CA LEU A 48 -14.65 -1.36 -12.68
C LEU A 48 -15.06 -1.48 -14.16
N GLN A 49 -14.70 -0.48 -14.97
CA GLN A 49 -14.96 -0.47 -16.40
C GLN A 49 -13.77 -1.06 -17.16
N PRO A 50 -14.01 -1.92 -18.17
CA PRO A 50 -12.94 -2.51 -18.98
C PRO A 50 -12.02 -1.49 -19.69
N SER A 51 -12.52 -0.28 -19.92
CA SER A 51 -11.79 0.81 -20.58
C SER A 51 -11.08 1.77 -19.62
N GLY A 52 -11.14 1.52 -18.30
CA GLY A 52 -10.43 2.36 -17.35
C GLY A 52 -8.93 2.05 -17.34
N GLU A 53 -8.15 3.01 -16.85
CA GLU A 53 -6.73 2.80 -16.59
C GLU A 53 -6.51 2.16 -15.20
N PRO A 54 -5.73 1.07 -15.10
CA PRO A 54 -5.33 0.53 -13.81
C PRO A 54 -4.48 1.53 -13.02
N ARG A 55 -4.65 1.52 -11.70
CA ARG A 55 -3.85 2.32 -10.78
C ARG A 55 -2.84 1.42 -10.09
N LEU A 56 -1.56 1.77 -10.21
CA LEU A 56 -0.47 1.05 -9.58
C LEU A 56 0.30 1.96 -8.62
N ILE A 57 0.36 1.56 -7.35
CA ILE A 57 1.19 2.19 -6.33
C ILE A 57 2.23 1.15 -5.91
N SER A 58 3.50 1.43 -6.13
CA SER A 58 4.58 0.48 -5.85
C SER A 58 5.86 1.19 -5.43
N ASN A 59 6.75 0.46 -4.77
CA ASN A 59 8.14 0.88 -4.52
C ASN A 59 9.16 0.00 -5.27
N TYR A 60 8.69 -0.73 -6.28
CA TYR A 60 9.54 -1.44 -7.22
C TYR A 60 10.29 -0.45 -8.12
N PRO A 61 11.48 -0.81 -8.62
CA PRO A 61 12.13 -0.04 -9.67
C PRO A 61 11.20 0.09 -10.90
N PRO A 62 11.16 1.24 -11.60
CA PRO A 62 10.31 1.44 -12.78
C PRO A 62 10.43 0.36 -13.87
N PRO A 63 11.59 -0.27 -14.12
CA PRO A 63 11.66 -1.36 -15.11
C PRO A 63 10.83 -2.61 -14.75
N TRP A 64 10.32 -2.71 -13.52
CA TRP A 64 9.58 -3.88 -13.01
C TRP A 64 8.07 -3.64 -12.93
N THR A 65 7.60 -2.43 -13.28
CA THR A 65 6.20 -1.98 -13.13
C THR A 65 5.81 -1.06 -14.26
#